data_AF-A0A3C0R4J2-F1
#
_entry.id   AF-A0A3C0R4J2-F1
#
_cell.length_a   1.000
_cell.length_b   1.000
_cell.length_c   1.000
_cell.angle_alpha   90.00
_cell.angle_beta   90.00
_cell.angle_gamma   90.00
#
_symmetry.space_group_name_H-M   'P 1'
#
loop_
_entity.id
_entity.type
_entity.pdbx_description
1 polymer ?
#
loop_
_entity_poly.entity_id
_entity_poly.type
_entity_poly.pdbx_seq_one_letter_code
_entity_poly.pdbx_strand_id
1 'polypeptide(L)' 'CTGKKFVRYWLHCAHLLVDGQKMSKSLGNFYTLADVLEKGYTGREIRYALMRVHYRAPLNFTWDGMEEARQSLGR' A
#
# COMPACT_ATOMS: atom_id res chain seq x y z
N CYS A 1 -9.80 19.71 -30.55
CA CYS A 1 -10.38 19.27 -29.25
C CYS A 1 -11.74 18.65 -29.51
N THR A 2 -12.05 17.46 -28.97
CA THR A 2 -13.23 16.63 -29.35
C THR A 2 -14.61 17.17 -28.93
N GLY A 3 -14.68 18.35 -28.30
CA GLY A 3 -15.94 19.00 -27.88
C GLY A 3 -16.75 18.24 -26.82
N LYS A 4 -16.24 17.10 -26.33
CA LYS A 4 -16.92 16.20 -25.40
C LYS A 4 -16.11 16.09 -24.10
N LYS A 5 -16.79 15.84 -22.97
CA LYS A 5 -16.12 15.52 -21.69
C LYS A 5 -15.26 14.28 -21.86
N PHE A 6 -13.97 14.38 -21.54
CA PHE A 6 -13.02 13.27 -21.65
C PHE A 6 -13.35 12.14 -20.65
N VAL A 7 -13.57 12.48 -19.38
CA VAL A 7 -14.03 11.54 -18.35
C VAL A 7 -14.96 12.23 -17.35
N ARG A 8 -15.76 11.43 -16.63
CA ARG A 8 -16.67 11.92 -15.59
C ARG A 8 -16.01 12.01 -14.21
N TYR A 9 -15.13 11.06 -13.88
CA TYR A 9 -14.46 10.98 -12.58
C TYR A 9 -13.03 10.49 -12.74
N TRP A 10 -12.14 11.09 -11.96
CA TRP A 10 -10.79 10.60 -11.73
C TRP A 10 -10.71 10.11 -10.29
N LEU A 11 -10.25 8.88 -10.09
CA LEU A 11 -9.97 8.35 -8.77
C LEU A 11 -8.46 8.24 -8.59
N HIS A 12 -7.95 8.94 -7.59
CA HIS A 12 -6.54 8.88 -7.21
C HIS A 12 -6.43 8.24 -5.85
N CYS A 13 -5.51 7.28 -5.72
CA CYS A 13 -5.10 6.75 -4.43
C CYS A 13 -4.03 7.65 -3.83
N ALA A 14 -4.03 7.75 -2.50
CA ALA A 14 -2.97 8.43 -1.78
C ALA A 14 -1.66 7.64 -1.86
N HIS A 15 -0.56 8.33 -1.59
CA HIS A 15 0.76 7.71 -1.58
C HIS A 15 0.93 6.76 -0.39
N LEU A 16 1.67 5.69 -0.65
CA LEU A 16 2.18 4.80 0.37
C LEU A 16 3.52 5.32 0.88
N LEU A 17 3.63 5.43 2.19
CA LEU A 17 4.85 5.77 2.92
C LEU A 17 5.46 4.48 3.46
N VAL A 18 6.78 4.46 3.64
CA VAL A 18 7.53 3.38 4.29
C VAL A 18 8.28 4.01 5.45
N ASP A 19 8.00 3.55 6.67
CA ASP A 19 8.60 4.07 7.90
C ASP A 19 8.52 5.61 7.99
N GLY A 20 7.38 6.18 7.59
CA GLY A 20 7.11 7.61 7.61
C GLY A 20 7.72 8.41 6.44
N GLN A 21 8.48 7.77 5.56
CA GLN A 21 9.13 8.41 4.41
C GLN A 21 8.49 7.97 3.10
N LYS A 22 8.62 8.79 2.05
CA LYS A 22 8.14 8.41 0.71
C LYS A 22 8.89 7.16 0.23
N MET A 23 8.15 6.18 -0.28
CA MET A 23 8.77 5.03 -0.94
C MET A 23 9.48 5.49 -2.23
N SER A 24 10.78 5.24 -2.34
CA SER A 24 11.54 5.55 -3.54
C SER A 24 12.71 4.61 -3.75
N LYS A 25 13.05 4.35 -5.01
CA LYS A 25 14.21 3.52 -5.36
C LYS A 25 15.52 4.14 -4.91
N SER A 26 15.67 5.46 -5.03
CA SER A 26 16.90 6.16 -4.66
C SER A 26 17.17 6.18 -3.16
N LEU A 27 16.13 6.16 -2.33
CA LEU A 27 16.24 6.12 -0.87
C LEU A 27 16.46 4.68 -0.35
N GLY A 28 16.37 3.67 -1.21
CA GLY A 28 16.57 2.26 -0.84
C GLY A 28 15.42 1.64 -0.02
N ASN A 29 14.35 2.39 0.26
CA ASN A 29 13.19 1.93 1.03
C ASN A 29 12.05 1.40 0.14
N PHE A 30 12.39 0.88 -1.04
CA PHE A 30 11.43 0.31 -1.98
C PHE A 30 11.30 -1.19 -1.74
N TYR A 31 10.07 -1.64 -1.51
CA TYR A 31 9.74 -3.06 -1.35
C TYR A 31 8.83 -3.50 -2.49
N THR A 32 9.19 -4.61 -3.11
CA THR A 32 8.34 -5.31 -4.07
C THR A 32 7.48 -6.35 -3.36
N LEU A 33 6.43 -6.82 -4.05
CA LEU A 33 5.65 -7.94 -3.55
C LEU A 33 6.50 -9.20 -3.36
N ALA A 34 7.51 -9.44 -4.21
CA ALA A 34 8.41 -10.58 -4.06
C ALA A 34 9.18 -10.50 -2.74
N ASP A 35 9.72 -9.33 -2.39
CA ASP A 35 10.46 -9.12 -1.13
C ASP A 35 9.58 -9.39 0.10
N VAL A 36 8.31 -8.96 0.03
CA VAL A 36 7.36 -9.15 1.14
C VAL A 36 6.94 -10.62 1.27
N LEU A 37 6.76 -11.32 0.15
CA LEU A 37 6.47 -12.76 0.14
C LEU A 37 7.67 -13.59 0.64
N GLU A 38 8.89 -13.22 0.27
CA GLU A 38 10.13 -13.88 0.74
C GLU A 38 10.30 -13.76 2.26
N LYS A 39 9.83 -12.67 2.86
CA LYS A 39 9.77 -12.52 4.33
C LYS A 39 8.75 -13.43 5.02
N GLY A 40 7.95 -14.20 4.29
CA GLY A 40 7.01 -15.17 4.83
C GLY A 40 5.59 -14.64 5.05
N TYR A 41 5.26 -13.46 4.54
CA TYR A 41 3.89 -12.95 4.55
C TYR A 41 3.08 -13.53 3.39
N THR A 42 1.79 -13.74 3.61
CA THR A 42 0.87 -14.20 2.56
C THR A 42 0.24 -13.03 1.80
N GLY A 43 -0.17 -13.26 0.55
CA GLY A 43 -0.87 -12.23 -0.24
C GLY A 43 -2.16 -11.71 0.41
N ARG A 44 -2.80 -12.50 1.29
CA ARG A 44 -3.98 -12.07 2.06
C ARG A 44 -3.61 -11.04 3.13
N GLU A 45 -2.51 -11.26 3.84
CA GLU A 45 -1.98 -10.35 4.86
C GLU A 45 -1.58 -9.02 4.26
N ILE A 46 -0.87 -9.05 3.12
CA ILE A 46 -0.49 -7.85 2.37
C ILE A 46 -1.74 -7.07 1.96
N ARG A 47 -2.75 -7.75 1.41
CA ARG A 47 -4.00 -7.10 0.98
C ARG A 47 -4.74 -6.47 2.16
N TYR A 48 -4.83 -7.16 3.29
CA TYR A 48 -5.48 -6.63 4.48
C TYR A 48 -4.76 -5.39 5.00
N ALA A 49 -3.42 -5.43 5.09
CA ALA A 49 -2.61 -4.28 5.50
C ALA A 49 -2.82 -3.06 4.58
N LEU A 50 -2.93 -3.27 3.27
CA LEU A 50 -3.17 -2.20 2.29
C LEU A 50 -4.60 -1.63 2.33
N MET A 51 -5.58 -2.45 2.72
CA MET A 51 -7.00 -2.06 2.78
C MET A 51 -7.43 -1.48 4.13
N ARG A 52 -6.58 -1.55 5.16
CA ARG A 52 -6.93 -1.08 6.52
C ARG A 52 -7.17 0.43 6.60
N VAL A 53 -6.64 1.18 5.65
CA VAL A 53 -6.78 2.64 5.54
C VAL A 53 -7.60 3.00 4.31
N HIS A 54 -8.40 4.05 4.42
CA HIS A 54 -9.17 4.58 3.29
C HIS A 54 -8.25 4.97 2.12
N TYR A 55 -8.60 4.60 0.88
CA TYR A 55 -7.74 4.75 -0.31
C TYR A 55 -7.23 6.18 -0.59
N ARG A 56 -7.89 7.21 -0.02
CA ARG A 56 -7.50 8.63 -0.15
C ARG A 56 -6.64 9.14 1.01
N ALA A 57 -6.37 8.32 2.01
CA ALA A 57 -5.50 8.67 3.13
C ALA A 57 -4.12 8.01 2.95
N PRO A 58 -3.03 8.69 3.33
CA PRO A 58 -1.70 8.12 3.23
C PRO A 58 -1.59 6.88 4.12
N LEU A 59 -1.13 5.78 3.54
CA LEU A 59 -0.87 4.56 4.29
C LEU A 59 0.61 4.50 4.62
N ASN A 60 0.94 4.40 5.91
CA ASN A 60 2.30 4.11 6.34
C ASN A 60 2.49 2.59 6.43
N PHE A 61 3.37 2.06 5.58
CA PHE A 61 3.80 0.68 5.59
C PHE A 61 4.98 0.53 6.54
N THR A 62 4.77 -0.27 7.58
CA THR A 62 5.79 -0.66 8.55
C THR A 62 5.70 -2.17 8.76
N TRP A 63 6.81 -2.78 9.17
CA TRP A 63 6.82 -4.22 9.46
C TRP A 63 5.95 -4.57 10.67
N ASP A 64 5.91 -3.71 11.68
CA ASP A 64 5.00 -3.87 12.82
C ASP A 64 3.53 -3.86 12.38
N GLY A 65 3.16 -2.96 11.45
CA GLY A 65 1.81 -2.91 10.90
C GLY A 65 1.44 -4.12 10.05
N MET A 66 2.41 -4.80 9.45
CA MET A 66 2.21 -6.07 8.75
C MET A 66 1.98 -7.22 9.74
N GLU A 67 2.68 -7.22 10.87
CA GLU A 67 2.46 -8.22 11.92
C GLU A 67 1.08 -8.04 12.60
N GLU A 68 0.67 -6.80 12.85
CA GLU A 68 -0.71 -6.49 13.30
C GLU A 68 -1.77 -6.99 12.31
N ALA A 69 -1.52 -6.82 11.01
CA ALA A 69 -2.41 -7.30 9.95
C ALA A 69 -2.50 -8.83 9.93
N ARG A 70 -1.38 -9.52 10.15
CA ARG A 70 -1.33 -10.98 10.28
C ARG A 70 -2.13 -11.46 11.47
N GLN A 71 -1.93 -10.86 12.64
CA GLN A 71 -2.68 -11.21 13.85
C GLN A 71 -4.18 -10.94 13.68
N SER A 72 -4.55 -9.84 13.01
CA SER A 72 -5.96 -9.50 12.74
C SER A 72 -6.65 -10.51 11.82
N LEU A 73 -5.92 -11.14 10.89
CA LEU A 73 -6.44 -12.17 9.99
C LEU A 73 -6.46 -13.57 10.60
N GLY A 74 -5.59 -13.82 11.59
CA GLY A 74 -5.54 -15.08 12.34
C GLY A 74 -6.60 -15.16 13.45
N ARG A 75 -7.29 -14.06 13.74
CA ARG A 75 -8.42 -13.97 14.66
C ARG A 75 -9.74 -14.29 13.95
#